data_AF-A0A7S3EKI4-F1
#
_entry.id   AF-A0A7S3EKI4-F1
#
_cell.length_a   1.000
_cell.length_b   1.000
_cell.length_c   1.000
_cell.angle_alpha   90.00
_cell.angle_beta   90.00
_cell.angle_gamma   90.00
#
_symmetry.space_group_name_H-M   'P 1'
#
loop_
_entity.id
_entity.type
_entity.pdbx_description
1 polymer ?
#
loop_
_entity_poly.entity_id
_entity_poly.type
_entity_poly.pdbx_seq_one_letter_code
_entity_poly.pdbx_strand_id
1 'polypeptide(L)'
;MDPGESSALIGRPVVTRTADGRAWWRALIAVVVAVWASGCLALIVARSSKPNFSPWRASENVSSFFWISDLHIEPIYDYQSPPNADGVCRQSVSLANGCPSASFSAKGGAFPFGRIGCDPPLSLLESMLTKMKSIDSEPPFIVLTGDVVAHSLPCPELLQTTFRKVATEITKSFPNARVIVAVGNIDLYPANHVEIGPDPQLRRIFDAYDAVDWFNTAHLAKRTFTKGGYYTIRPLPGLRVIVYNSMYYTVKLKRWNPLLNVYESVGCGHSNRPDDPLKQLSWMQEQLSRAEKDGEKVYLMSHISPGAKERNYNWCPRFLEAFETLLKRYKSTIVAQFYGDHNRNELRVFYDSSNEPISVSFILPGLTPRRPTLEGSNPVFRQVFFDSSTKALVDFKDYVFPLQEANFKSARGNHKDDFWKALPLYTDDLKLDDMTPSSFAKLVHQFNDNFELLANYINRQTAYSLGNLDAIEFACQTRYLDHKKTEKCSAGNLDPI
;
A
#
# COMPACT_ATOMS: atom_id res chain seq x y z
N MET A 1 2.92 33.85 -78.17
CA MET A 1 3.42 35.18 -78.57
C MET A 1 4.63 35.45 -77.70
N ASP A 2 5.82 35.32 -78.29
CA ASP A 2 7.10 35.84 -77.79
C ASP A 2 7.12 37.38 -77.97
N PRO A 3 8.10 38.19 -77.48
CA PRO A 3 9.51 37.84 -77.18
C PRO A 3 10.21 38.55 -75.99
N GLY A 4 11.45 38.13 -75.68
CA GLY A 4 12.61 39.04 -75.75
C GLY A 4 13.33 39.56 -74.48
N GLU A 5 14.52 39.00 -74.25
CA GLU A 5 15.81 39.67 -73.92
C GLU A 5 16.24 40.11 -72.49
N SER A 6 17.57 40.11 -72.34
CA SER A 6 18.44 40.15 -71.16
C SER A 6 18.79 41.55 -70.64
N SER A 7 19.21 41.67 -69.37
CA SER A 7 20.61 41.94 -68.96
C SER A 7 20.78 42.68 -67.61
N ALA A 8 21.96 42.43 -67.00
CA ALA A 8 22.76 43.29 -66.11
C ALA A 8 22.52 43.33 -64.58
N LEU A 9 23.66 43.49 -63.90
CA LEU A 9 23.99 43.24 -62.50
C LEU A 9 24.66 44.49 -61.90
N ILE A 10 24.45 44.68 -60.58
CA ILE A 10 25.31 45.35 -59.57
C ILE A 10 25.17 46.87 -59.34
N GLY A 11 24.76 47.19 -58.11
CA GLY A 11 25.28 48.31 -57.31
C GLY A 11 25.18 47.98 -55.80
N ARG A 12 26.30 48.01 -55.07
CA ARG A 12 26.36 47.89 -53.59
C ARG A 12 26.50 49.29 -52.96
N PRO A 13 25.90 49.57 -51.80
CA PRO A 13 26.34 50.67 -50.94
C PRO A 13 27.25 50.17 -49.80
N VAL A 14 28.22 51.02 -49.46
CA VAL A 14 29.19 50.90 -48.37
C VAL A 14 28.54 51.39 -47.07
N VAL A 15 28.70 50.66 -45.96
CA VAL A 15 28.42 51.15 -44.61
C VAL A 15 29.71 51.13 -43.79
N THR A 16 30.05 52.29 -43.24
CA THR A 16 31.22 52.57 -42.41
C THR A 16 31.03 52.02 -40.99
N ARG A 17 32.13 51.53 -40.42
CA ARG A 17 32.20 50.89 -39.09
C ARG A 17 32.65 51.94 -38.07
N THR A 18 31.82 52.27 -37.08
CA THR A 18 32.29 52.96 -35.86
C THR A 18 32.59 51.93 -34.77
N ALA A 19 33.70 52.14 -34.09
CA ALA A 19 34.26 51.23 -33.11
C ALA A 19 33.73 51.58 -31.71
N ASP A 20 32.87 50.72 -31.13
CA ASP A 20 32.68 50.69 -29.66
C ASP A 20 31.99 49.41 -29.11
N GLY A 21 32.18 48.28 -29.79
CA GLY A 21 31.57 47.01 -29.37
C GLY A 21 32.33 46.24 -28.28
N ARG A 22 33.57 46.60 -27.94
CA ARG A 22 34.44 45.74 -27.10
C ARG A 22 34.38 45.99 -25.59
N ALA A 23 33.85 47.12 -25.15
CA ALA A 23 33.69 47.42 -23.71
C ALA A 23 32.49 46.69 -23.09
N TRP A 24 31.38 46.58 -23.84
CA TRP A 24 30.13 45.97 -23.37
C TRP A 24 30.25 44.46 -23.12
N TRP A 25 31.01 43.73 -23.95
CA TRP A 25 31.20 42.29 -23.77
C TRP A 25 32.03 41.93 -22.53
N ARG A 26 32.99 42.78 -22.15
CA ARG A 26 33.80 42.55 -20.95
C ARG A 26 33.01 42.79 -19.67
N ALA A 27 32.11 43.78 -19.66
CA ALA A 27 31.20 44.01 -18.54
C ALA A 27 30.19 42.87 -18.38
N LEU A 28 29.63 42.36 -19.49
CA LEU A 28 28.65 41.27 -19.44
C LEU A 28 29.26 39.96 -18.91
N ILE A 29 30.50 39.63 -19.32
CA ILE A 29 31.21 38.44 -18.83
C ILE A 29 31.56 38.59 -17.34
N ALA A 30 31.95 39.79 -16.89
CA ALA A 30 32.24 40.03 -15.47
C ALA A 30 30.99 39.88 -14.58
N VAL A 31 29.80 40.32 -15.05
CA VAL A 31 28.53 40.13 -14.33
C VAL A 31 28.12 38.65 -14.29
N VAL A 32 28.28 37.91 -15.39
CA VAL A 32 27.94 36.47 -15.43
C VAL A 32 28.86 35.65 -14.52
N VAL A 33 30.16 35.97 -14.46
CA VAL A 33 31.11 35.28 -13.58
C VAL A 33 30.86 35.63 -12.10
N ALA A 34 30.49 36.88 -11.79
CA ALA A 34 30.15 37.28 -10.41
C ALA A 34 28.84 36.62 -9.91
N VAL A 35 27.84 36.47 -10.78
CA VAL A 35 26.57 35.76 -10.47
C VAL A 35 26.80 34.26 -10.30
N TRP A 36 27.71 33.65 -11.08
CA TRP A 36 28.10 32.25 -10.88
C TRP A 36 28.92 32.03 -9.60
N ALA A 37 29.85 32.92 -9.26
CA ALA A 37 30.65 32.80 -8.04
C ALA A 37 29.82 32.97 -6.77
N SER A 38 28.83 33.87 -6.78
CA SER A 38 27.88 34.05 -5.66
C SER A 38 26.85 32.92 -5.57
N GLY A 39 26.41 32.34 -6.70
CA GLY A 39 25.59 31.12 -6.72
C GLY A 39 26.33 29.88 -6.20
N CYS A 40 27.62 29.73 -6.52
CA CYS A 40 28.45 28.65 -5.97
C CYS A 40 28.77 28.85 -4.48
N LEU A 41 28.95 30.08 -4.00
CA LEU A 41 29.11 30.32 -2.55
C LEU A 41 27.82 30.03 -1.77
N ALA A 42 26.64 30.36 -2.33
CA ALA A 42 25.35 30.01 -1.73
C ALA A 42 25.13 28.47 -1.68
N LEU A 43 25.62 27.73 -2.67
CA LEU A 43 25.58 26.26 -2.69
C LEU A 43 26.62 25.61 -1.74
N ILE A 44 27.72 26.30 -1.41
CA ILE A 44 28.73 25.83 -0.45
C ILE A 44 28.33 26.17 1.00
N VAL A 45 27.61 27.27 1.23
CA VAL A 45 27.07 27.63 2.56
C VAL A 45 25.77 26.88 2.90
N ALA A 46 25.06 26.30 1.90
CA ALA A 46 23.95 25.38 2.13
C ALA A 46 24.37 23.95 2.55
N ARG A 47 25.66 23.72 2.81
CA ARG A 47 26.19 22.48 3.41
C ARG A 47 26.67 22.76 4.84
N SER A 48 25.74 22.75 5.82
CA SER A 48 26.00 22.24 7.19
C SER A 48 24.87 22.47 8.21
N SER A 49 23.67 22.92 7.85
CA SER A 49 22.52 22.57 8.70
C SER A 49 22.17 21.11 8.42
N LYS A 50 22.88 20.20 9.09
CA LYS A 50 22.37 18.83 9.27
C LYS A 50 20.91 19.01 9.70
N PRO A 51 19.92 18.37 9.04
CA PRO A 51 18.57 18.38 9.56
C PRO A 51 18.67 17.96 11.03
N ASN A 52 18.09 18.75 11.93
CA ASN A 52 18.02 18.40 13.33
C ASN A 52 17.40 17.01 13.40
N PHE A 53 18.24 15.98 13.59
CA PHE A 53 17.79 14.61 13.74
C PHE A 53 16.89 14.61 14.97
N SER A 54 15.62 14.23 14.80
CA SER A 54 14.66 14.23 15.90
C SER A 54 15.24 13.43 17.08
N PRO A 55 15.19 13.95 18.33
CA PRO A 55 15.94 13.44 19.49
C PRO A 55 15.71 11.95 19.79
N TRP A 56 14.59 11.37 19.36
CA TRP A 56 14.28 9.96 19.58
C TRP A 56 15.19 9.00 18.81
N ARG A 57 15.90 9.46 17.78
CA ARG A 57 16.82 8.61 16.97
C ARG A 57 18.03 8.09 17.75
N ALA A 58 18.28 8.59 18.95
CA ALA A 58 19.30 8.13 19.88
C ALA A 58 18.72 7.49 21.16
N SER A 59 17.40 7.28 21.22
CA SER A 59 16.73 6.69 22.38
C SER A 59 16.89 5.16 22.39
N GLU A 60 17.44 4.63 23.49
CA GLU A 60 17.55 3.18 23.74
C GLU A 60 16.19 2.45 23.80
N ASN A 61 15.08 3.19 23.81
CA ASN A 61 13.72 2.64 23.94
C ASN A 61 12.99 2.44 22.61
N VAL A 62 13.57 2.73 21.44
CA VAL A 62 12.85 2.57 20.16
C VAL A 62 13.01 1.16 19.60
N SER A 63 11.88 0.48 19.39
CA SER A 63 11.80 -0.81 18.69
C SER A 63 11.07 -0.66 17.36
N SER A 64 11.13 -1.68 16.50
CA SER A 64 10.36 -1.69 15.26
C SER A 64 9.70 -3.02 14.95
N PHE A 65 8.69 -3.00 14.08
CA PHE A 65 8.06 -4.19 13.49
C PHE A 65 7.71 -3.91 12.02
N PHE A 66 7.42 -4.95 11.24
CA PHE A 66 6.96 -4.78 9.86
C PHE A 66 5.43 -4.82 9.74
N TRP A 67 4.90 -3.97 8.88
CA TRP A 67 3.51 -3.93 8.48
C TRP A 67 3.40 -4.14 6.96
N ILE A 68 2.66 -5.18 6.59
CA ILE A 68 2.32 -5.59 5.23
C ILE A 68 0.79 -5.67 5.10
N SER A 69 0.27 -5.47 3.88
CA SER A 69 -1.17 -5.51 3.59
C SER A 69 -1.40 -5.86 2.12
N ASP A 70 -2.63 -6.23 1.76
CA ASP A 70 -3.12 -6.32 0.38
C ASP A 70 -2.11 -7.02 -0.53
N LEU A 71 -1.69 -8.22 -0.11
CA LEU A 71 -0.67 -9.00 -0.81
C LEU A 71 -1.19 -9.47 -2.17
N HIS A 72 -2.45 -9.92 -2.19
CA HIS A 72 -3.16 -10.43 -3.35
C HIS A 72 -2.35 -11.37 -4.24
N ILE A 73 -1.69 -12.37 -3.65
CA ILE A 73 -0.83 -13.26 -4.42
C ILE A 73 -1.65 -14.06 -5.41
N GLU A 74 -1.32 -13.93 -6.68
CA GLU A 74 -1.94 -14.63 -7.80
C GLU A 74 -1.27 -16.01 -7.98
N PRO A 75 -1.96 -17.11 -7.61
CA PRO A 75 -1.38 -18.44 -7.65
C PRO A 75 -1.22 -18.99 -9.07
N ILE A 76 -1.82 -18.37 -10.10
CA ILE A 76 -1.72 -18.81 -11.50
C ILE A 76 -1.39 -17.65 -12.42
N TYR A 77 -0.47 -16.79 -11.99
CA TYR A 77 -0.04 -15.60 -12.73
C TYR A 77 0.54 -15.99 -14.08
N ASP A 78 0.06 -15.35 -15.16
CA ASP A 78 0.55 -15.52 -16.52
C ASP A 78 0.93 -14.16 -17.10
N TYR A 79 2.23 -13.93 -17.27
CA TYR A 79 2.75 -12.67 -17.82
C TYR A 79 2.38 -12.44 -19.28
N GLN A 80 1.97 -13.49 -20.02
CA GLN A 80 1.50 -13.38 -21.40
C GLN A 80 0.04 -12.92 -21.48
N SER A 81 -0.70 -13.04 -20.37
CA SER A 81 -2.07 -12.56 -20.25
C SER A 81 -2.05 -11.08 -19.83
N PRO A 82 -2.60 -10.16 -20.64
CA PRO A 82 -2.69 -8.75 -20.25
C PRO A 82 -3.66 -8.55 -19.08
N PRO A 83 -3.57 -7.42 -18.36
CA PRO A 83 -4.54 -7.05 -17.34
C PRO A 83 -5.98 -7.11 -17.86
N ASN A 84 -6.87 -7.79 -17.14
CA ASN A 84 -8.29 -7.81 -17.43
C ASN A 84 -9.09 -6.85 -16.52
N ALA A 85 -10.41 -6.78 -16.72
CA ALA A 85 -11.30 -5.91 -15.91
C ALA A 85 -11.32 -6.27 -14.42
N ASP A 86 -11.01 -7.52 -14.09
CA ASP A 86 -10.85 -8.02 -12.74
C ASP A 86 -9.44 -7.80 -12.22
N GLY A 87 -8.59 -6.97 -12.84
CA GLY A 87 -7.27 -6.61 -12.32
C GLY A 87 -6.34 -7.81 -12.10
N VAL A 88 -6.43 -8.84 -12.94
CA VAL A 88 -5.57 -10.03 -12.88
C VAL A 88 -4.94 -10.30 -14.24
N CYS A 89 -3.75 -10.91 -14.21
CA CYS A 89 -3.01 -11.38 -15.39
C CYS A 89 -3.02 -12.91 -15.39
N ARG A 90 -4.09 -13.51 -15.91
CA ARG A 90 -4.20 -14.96 -16.08
C ARG A 90 -5.21 -15.30 -17.17
N GLN A 91 -5.10 -16.52 -17.70
CA GLN A 91 -6.08 -17.06 -18.63
C GLN A 91 -7.40 -17.40 -17.92
N SER A 92 -8.51 -17.32 -18.65
CA SER A 92 -9.79 -17.82 -18.16
C SER A 92 -9.73 -19.33 -18.00
N VAL A 93 -10.12 -19.83 -16.83
CA VAL A 93 -10.08 -21.26 -16.52
C VAL A 93 -11.49 -21.83 -16.43
N SER A 94 -11.76 -22.89 -17.20
CA SER A 94 -12.99 -23.67 -17.07
C SER A 94 -12.92 -24.56 -15.82
N LEU A 95 -13.97 -24.52 -15.00
CA LEU A 95 -14.12 -25.39 -13.83
C LEU A 95 -14.76 -26.74 -14.16
N ALA A 96 -15.03 -27.03 -15.44
CA ALA A 96 -15.60 -28.31 -15.87
C ALA A 96 -14.70 -29.51 -15.48
N ASN A 97 -13.39 -29.30 -15.41
CA ASN A 97 -12.39 -30.29 -15.01
C ASN A 97 -11.92 -30.11 -13.55
N GLY A 98 -12.68 -29.38 -12.73
CA GLY A 98 -12.32 -29.04 -11.36
C GLY A 98 -11.49 -27.76 -11.23
N CYS A 99 -11.10 -27.45 -10.00
CA CYS A 99 -10.29 -26.28 -9.67
C CYS A 99 -8.86 -26.46 -10.23
N PRO A 100 -8.29 -25.45 -10.92
CA PRO A 100 -6.92 -25.52 -11.43
C PRO A 100 -5.90 -25.66 -10.30
N SER A 101 -4.74 -26.25 -10.63
CA SER A 101 -3.60 -26.30 -9.73
C SER A 101 -2.89 -24.96 -9.69
N ALA A 102 -2.47 -24.54 -8.49
CA ALA A 102 -1.61 -23.38 -8.32
C ALA A 102 -0.25 -23.59 -9.00
N SER A 103 0.24 -22.54 -9.65
CA SER A 103 1.55 -22.42 -10.28
C SER A 103 2.24 -21.15 -9.76
N PHE A 104 2.93 -21.27 -8.64
CA PHE A 104 3.74 -20.18 -8.08
C PHE A 104 5.08 -19.98 -8.82
N SER A 105 5.33 -20.77 -9.88
CA SER A 105 6.61 -20.84 -10.59
C SER A 105 6.76 -19.84 -11.73
N ALA A 106 5.75 -19.00 -12.01
CA ALA A 106 5.82 -18.00 -13.05
C ALA A 106 6.82 -16.88 -12.67
N LYS A 107 8.12 -17.13 -12.83
CA LYS A 107 9.10 -16.07 -13.05
C LYS A 107 8.77 -15.46 -14.41
N GLY A 108 7.90 -14.46 -14.40
CA GLY A 108 7.41 -13.80 -15.60
C GLY A 108 8.56 -13.34 -16.47
N GLY A 109 8.51 -13.63 -17.77
CA GLY A 109 9.58 -13.31 -18.72
C GLY A 109 9.99 -11.84 -18.65
N ALA A 110 9.20 -10.96 -19.27
CA ALA A 110 9.43 -9.51 -19.19
C ALA A 110 8.92 -8.87 -17.88
N PHE A 111 8.06 -9.57 -17.13
CA PHE A 111 7.37 -9.06 -15.94
C PHE A 111 7.55 -9.99 -14.71
N PRO A 112 8.79 -10.21 -14.24
CA PRO A 112 9.08 -11.19 -13.19
C PRO A 112 8.46 -10.85 -11.83
N PHE A 113 8.13 -9.58 -11.57
CA PHE A 113 7.54 -9.10 -10.31
C PHE A 113 6.08 -8.64 -10.47
N GLY A 114 5.45 -8.97 -11.60
CA GLY A 114 4.09 -8.54 -11.92
C GLY A 114 4.04 -7.32 -12.85
N ARG A 115 2.82 -6.88 -13.14
CA ARG A 115 2.53 -5.76 -14.05
C ARG A 115 1.47 -4.86 -13.42
N ILE A 116 1.57 -3.56 -13.68
CA ILE A 116 0.51 -2.59 -13.33
C ILE A 116 -0.82 -3.09 -13.92
N GLY A 117 -1.90 -3.03 -13.14
CA GLY A 117 -3.19 -3.58 -13.56
C GLY A 117 -3.43 -5.02 -13.12
N CYS A 118 -2.45 -5.69 -12.51
CA CYS A 118 -2.56 -7.10 -12.12
C CYS A 118 -2.19 -7.34 -10.66
N ASP A 119 -2.93 -8.25 -10.04
CA ASP A 119 -2.49 -8.88 -8.80
C ASP A 119 -1.14 -9.60 -9.00
N PRO A 120 -0.22 -9.53 -8.02
CA PRO A 120 1.17 -9.88 -8.25
C PRO A 120 1.46 -11.38 -8.15
N PRO A 121 2.51 -11.87 -8.85
CA PRO A 121 3.05 -13.20 -8.64
C PRO A 121 3.75 -13.32 -7.27
N LEU A 122 4.00 -14.56 -6.84
CA LEU A 122 4.71 -14.87 -5.59
C LEU A 122 6.10 -14.22 -5.51
N SER A 123 6.80 -14.09 -6.63
CA SER A 123 8.15 -13.51 -6.71
C SER A 123 8.23 -12.08 -6.16
N LEU A 124 7.16 -11.29 -6.25
CA LEU A 124 7.13 -9.95 -5.63
C LEU A 124 7.08 -10.04 -4.09
N LEU A 125 6.32 -11.00 -3.54
CA LEU A 125 6.34 -11.30 -2.10
C LEU A 125 7.72 -11.79 -1.66
N GLU A 126 8.35 -12.70 -2.41
CA GLU A 126 9.70 -13.20 -2.09
C GLU A 126 10.75 -12.08 -2.09
N SER A 127 10.67 -11.15 -3.05
CA SER A 127 11.52 -9.95 -3.08
C SER A 127 11.26 -9.05 -1.87
N MET A 128 9.99 -8.82 -1.50
CA MET A 128 9.63 -8.07 -0.29
C MET A 128 10.24 -8.70 0.97
N LEU A 129 10.06 -10.01 1.17
CA LEU A 129 10.55 -10.73 2.34
C LEU A 129 12.08 -10.71 2.41
N THR A 130 12.75 -10.85 1.27
CA THR A 130 14.20 -10.70 1.16
C THR A 130 14.65 -9.32 1.61
N LYS A 131 13.96 -8.26 1.17
CA LYS A 131 14.26 -6.89 1.59
C LYS A 131 14.02 -6.67 3.07
N MET A 132 12.86 -7.07 3.58
CA MET A 132 12.51 -7.00 5.00
C MET A 132 13.60 -7.66 5.86
N LYS A 133 14.03 -8.87 5.49
CA LYS A 133 15.06 -9.61 6.23
C LYS A 133 16.43 -8.92 6.22
N SER A 134 16.76 -8.18 5.17
CA SER A 134 17.98 -7.37 5.11
C SER A 134 17.94 -6.12 6.00
N ILE A 135 16.74 -5.66 6.37
CA ILE A 135 16.53 -4.49 7.24
C ILE A 135 16.52 -4.93 8.70
N ASP A 136 15.73 -5.95 9.01
CA ASP A 136 15.61 -6.55 10.33
C ASP A 136 15.25 -8.03 10.15
N SER A 137 16.16 -8.92 10.52
CA SER A 137 15.97 -10.36 10.38
C SER A 137 15.19 -10.98 11.54
N GLU A 138 15.03 -10.26 12.66
CA GLU A 138 14.41 -10.75 13.89
C GLU A 138 13.41 -9.74 14.48
N PRO A 139 12.43 -9.25 13.68
CA PRO A 139 11.41 -8.36 14.20
C PRO A 139 10.57 -9.11 15.26
N PRO A 140 10.13 -8.44 16.34
CA PRO A 140 9.35 -9.08 17.41
C PRO A 140 8.00 -9.62 16.90
N PHE A 141 7.43 -8.96 15.89
CA PHE A 141 6.23 -9.41 15.21
C PHE A 141 6.11 -8.75 13.81
N ILE A 142 5.18 -9.27 13.02
CA ILE A 142 4.78 -8.74 11.71
C ILE A 142 3.26 -8.57 11.74
N VAL A 143 2.78 -7.45 11.21
CA VAL A 143 1.35 -7.15 11.06
C VAL A 143 0.96 -7.34 9.60
N LEU A 144 -0.06 -8.17 9.34
CA LEU A 144 -0.64 -8.43 8.02
C LEU A 144 -2.13 -8.08 8.01
N THR A 145 -2.49 -6.91 7.48
CA THR A 145 -3.87 -6.38 7.53
C THR A 145 -4.84 -6.99 6.52
N GLY A 146 -4.64 -8.24 6.08
CA GLY A 146 -5.58 -9.01 5.25
C GLY A 146 -5.35 -8.86 3.74
N ASP A 147 -6.25 -9.49 2.97
CA ASP A 147 -6.24 -9.57 1.50
C ASP A 147 -4.96 -10.23 0.97
N VAL A 148 -4.81 -11.50 1.34
CA VAL A 148 -3.66 -12.35 0.99
C VAL A 148 -3.79 -12.92 -0.43
N VAL A 149 -5.02 -13.21 -0.86
CA VAL A 149 -5.31 -13.92 -2.11
C VAL A 149 -5.67 -12.95 -3.23
N ALA A 150 -5.32 -13.28 -4.48
CA ALA A 150 -5.70 -12.48 -5.64
C ALA A 150 -7.22 -12.39 -5.81
N HIS A 151 -7.68 -11.38 -6.53
CA HIS A 151 -9.09 -11.22 -6.80
C HIS A 151 -9.62 -12.27 -7.77
N SER A 152 -10.93 -12.50 -7.69
CA SER A 152 -11.68 -13.34 -8.63
C SER A 152 -11.10 -14.74 -8.81
N LEU A 153 -10.40 -15.29 -7.80
CA LEU A 153 -9.95 -16.69 -7.83
C LEU A 153 -11.16 -17.59 -8.12
N PRO A 154 -11.03 -18.58 -9.00
CA PRO A 154 -12.21 -19.30 -9.50
C PRO A 154 -12.75 -20.33 -8.52
N CYS A 155 -12.06 -20.61 -7.41
CA CYS A 155 -12.43 -21.69 -6.49
C CYS A 155 -11.79 -21.55 -5.09
N PRO A 156 -12.45 -22.03 -4.02
CA PRO A 156 -11.94 -22.02 -2.64
C PRO A 156 -10.61 -22.77 -2.41
N GLU A 157 -10.32 -23.79 -3.20
CA GLU A 157 -9.11 -24.61 -3.06
C GLU A 157 -7.85 -23.80 -3.41
N LEU A 158 -7.95 -22.91 -4.40
CA LEU A 158 -6.86 -21.96 -4.71
C LEU A 158 -6.65 -20.96 -3.58
N LEU A 159 -7.72 -20.42 -2.97
CA LEU A 159 -7.58 -19.53 -1.80
C LEU A 159 -6.79 -20.23 -0.69
N GLN A 160 -7.19 -21.46 -0.33
CA GLN A 160 -6.51 -22.25 0.69
C GLN A 160 -5.05 -22.53 0.36
N THR A 161 -4.76 -22.84 -0.90
CA THR A 161 -3.38 -23.10 -1.36
C THR A 161 -2.54 -21.83 -1.26
N THR A 162 -3.08 -20.68 -1.64
CA THR A 162 -2.41 -19.38 -1.52
C THR A 162 -2.17 -18.99 -0.07
N PHE A 163 -3.15 -19.13 0.83
CA PHE A 163 -2.95 -18.87 2.26
C PHE A 163 -1.80 -19.68 2.84
N ARG A 164 -1.78 -21.00 2.59
CA ARG A 164 -0.70 -21.88 3.07
C ARG A 164 0.65 -21.47 2.49
N LYS A 165 0.71 -21.15 1.20
CA LYS A 165 1.95 -20.76 0.53
C LYS A 165 2.52 -19.46 1.10
N VAL A 166 1.69 -18.42 1.21
CA VAL A 166 2.09 -17.12 1.78
C VAL A 166 2.54 -17.29 3.23
N ALA A 167 1.78 -18.02 4.03
CA ALA A 167 2.12 -18.26 5.42
C ALA A 167 3.46 -18.99 5.57
N THR A 168 3.70 -19.98 4.70
CA THR A 168 4.97 -20.72 4.64
C THR A 168 6.14 -19.81 4.27
N GLU A 169 6.02 -18.97 3.25
CA GLU A 169 7.14 -18.10 2.82
C GLU A 169 7.49 -17.04 3.87
N ILE A 170 6.49 -16.44 4.51
CA ILE A 170 6.71 -15.49 5.62
C ILE A 170 7.39 -16.20 6.79
N THR A 171 6.89 -17.36 7.22
CA THR A 171 7.45 -18.12 8.36
C THR A 171 8.87 -18.60 8.06
N LYS A 172 9.14 -19.05 6.84
CA LYS A 172 10.48 -19.43 6.39
C LYS A 172 11.46 -18.25 6.44
N SER A 173 10.98 -17.05 6.12
CA SER A 173 11.80 -15.83 6.14
C SER A 173 12.05 -15.33 7.58
N PHE A 174 11.03 -15.46 8.44
CA PHE A 174 10.99 -14.95 9.81
C PHE A 174 10.49 -16.01 10.80
N PRO A 175 11.28 -17.06 11.09
CA PRO A 175 10.81 -18.20 11.90
C PRO A 175 10.52 -17.83 13.36
N ASN A 176 11.11 -16.74 13.86
CA ASN A 176 10.96 -16.29 15.25
C ASN A 176 9.93 -15.16 15.41
N ALA A 177 9.47 -14.55 14.31
CA ALA A 177 8.54 -13.43 14.38
C ALA A 177 7.10 -13.94 14.51
N ARG A 178 6.32 -13.34 15.42
CA ARG A 178 4.88 -13.59 15.45
C ARG A 178 4.20 -12.87 14.29
N VAL A 179 3.35 -13.56 13.54
CA VAL A 179 2.54 -12.91 12.50
C VAL A 179 1.13 -12.69 13.02
N ILE A 180 0.73 -11.43 13.09
CA ILE A 180 -0.61 -11.00 13.48
C ILE A 180 -1.37 -10.66 12.21
N VAL A 181 -2.42 -11.41 11.90
CA VAL A 181 -3.16 -11.35 10.63
C VAL A 181 -4.62 -10.97 10.83
N ALA A 182 -5.14 -10.06 10.01
CA ALA A 182 -6.57 -9.77 9.89
C ALA A 182 -7.18 -10.47 8.67
N VAL A 183 -8.51 -10.64 8.65
CA VAL A 183 -9.25 -11.16 7.50
C VAL A 183 -9.67 -9.99 6.60
N GLY A 184 -9.33 -10.06 5.32
CA GLY A 184 -9.76 -9.12 4.30
C GLY A 184 -11.02 -9.54 3.53
N ASN A 185 -11.54 -8.67 2.68
CA ASN A 185 -12.75 -8.96 1.90
C ASN A 185 -12.50 -9.92 0.75
N ILE A 186 -11.30 -9.94 0.18
CA ILE A 186 -10.91 -10.84 -0.91
C ILE A 186 -10.45 -12.20 -0.38
N ASP A 187 -10.12 -12.29 0.91
CA ASP A 187 -9.81 -13.55 1.60
C ASP A 187 -11.01 -14.53 1.72
N LEU A 188 -12.19 -14.09 1.29
CA LEU A 188 -13.45 -14.82 1.38
C LEU A 188 -13.93 -15.23 -0.02
N TYR A 189 -14.64 -16.36 -0.09
CA TYR A 189 -15.23 -16.90 -1.30
C TYR A 189 -16.73 -17.17 -1.14
N PRO A 190 -17.60 -16.44 -1.87
CA PRO A 190 -17.27 -15.32 -2.77
C PRO A 190 -16.68 -14.11 -2.04
N ALA A 191 -16.01 -13.22 -2.77
CA ALA A 191 -15.48 -11.98 -2.19
C ALA A 191 -16.59 -11.17 -1.50
N ASN A 192 -16.24 -10.57 -0.35
CA ASN A 192 -17.14 -9.86 0.55
C ASN A 192 -18.22 -10.71 1.25
N HIS A 193 -18.10 -12.04 1.25
CA HIS A 193 -19.07 -12.91 1.89
C HIS A 193 -18.56 -13.51 3.21
N VAL A 194 -19.17 -13.11 4.32
CA VAL A 194 -18.98 -13.74 5.63
C VAL A 194 -20.32 -13.97 6.32
N GLU A 195 -20.45 -15.11 7.01
CA GLU A 195 -21.64 -15.41 7.79
C GLU A 195 -21.64 -14.77 9.18
N ILE A 196 -22.83 -14.36 9.62
CA ILE A 196 -23.09 -13.94 11.01
C ILE A 196 -23.50 -15.21 11.79
N GLY A 197 -22.53 -16.09 11.99
CA GLY A 197 -22.69 -17.42 12.56
C GLY A 197 -21.45 -18.27 12.32
N PRO A 198 -21.52 -19.61 12.49
CA PRO A 198 -20.45 -20.50 12.07
C PRO A 198 -20.16 -20.33 10.57
N ASP A 199 -18.94 -19.90 10.25
CA ASP A 199 -18.47 -19.77 8.86
C ASP A 199 -17.30 -20.75 8.64
N PRO A 200 -17.48 -21.82 7.84
CA PRO A 200 -16.41 -22.77 7.54
C PRO A 200 -15.18 -22.14 6.89
N GLN A 201 -15.33 -20.99 6.20
CA GLN A 201 -14.21 -20.29 5.57
C GLN A 201 -13.22 -19.77 6.61
N LEU A 202 -13.71 -19.19 7.70
CA LEU A 202 -12.86 -18.69 8.79
C LEU A 202 -12.07 -19.82 9.44
N ARG A 203 -12.66 -21.01 9.55
CA ARG A 203 -11.94 -22.20 10.03
C ARG A 203 -10.82 -22.61 9.07
N ARG A 204 -11.07 -22.60 7.76
CA ARG A 204 -10.06 -22.94 6.75
C ARG A 204 -8.90 -21.94 6.72
N ILE A 205 -9.20 -20.64 6.85
CA ILE A 205 -8.18 -19.59 6.98
C ILE A 205 -7.35 -19.82 8.24
N PHE A 206 -8.01 -20.05 9.38
CA PHE A 206 -7.33 -20.35 10.64
C PHE A 206 -6.38 -21.55 10.49
N ASP A 207 -6.88 -22.67 9.96
CA ASP A 207 -6.09 -23.90 9.81
C ASP A 207 -4.88 -23.73 8.88
N ALA A 208 -4.96 -22.84 7.87
CA ALA A 208 -3.83 -22.54 6.98
C ALA A 208 -2.67 -21.84 7.72
N TYR A 209 -3.00 -20.95 8.66
CA TYR A 209 -2.01 -20.21 9.46
C TYR A 209 -1.56 -20.99 10.71
N ASP A 210 -2.45 -21.76 11.32
CA ASP A 210 -2.16 -22.65 12.46
C ASP A 210 -1.16 -23.75 12.07
N ALA A 211 -1.19 -24.20 10.81
CA ALA A 211 -0.23 -25.17 10.28
C ALA A 211 1.24 -24.72 10.31
N VAL A 212 1.49 -23.40 10.46
CA VAL A 212 2.81 -22.79 10.60
C VAL A 212 2.93 -21.98 11.91
N ASP A 213 2.09 -22.29 12.89
CA ASP A 213 2.13 -21.78 14.27
C ASP A 213 1.95 -20.26 14.46
N TRP A 214 1.25 -19.58 13.55
CA TRP A 214 1.02 -18.13 13.68
C TRP A 214 0.18 -17.74 14.92
N PHE A 215 -0.69 -18.63 15.38
CA PHE A 215 -1.60 -18.36 16.50
C PHE A 215 -1.13 -18.96 17.84
N ASN A 216 0.01 -19.65 17.86
CA ASN A 216 0.67 -20.29 19.01
C ASN A 216 -0.21 -20.50 20.24
N THR A 217 -0.73 -21.71 20.41
CA THR A 217 -1.43 -22.30 21.59
C THR A 217 -2.45 -21.43 22.34
N ALA A 218 -2.83 -20.25 21.84
CA ALA A 218 -3.88 -19.44 22.41
C ALA A 218 -5.22 -20.07 22.01
N HIS A 219 -5.67 -21.08 22.76
CA HIS A 219 -6.99 -21.70 22.61
C HIS A 219 -8.11 -20.64 22.49
N LEU A 220 -7.92 -19.48 23.13
CA LEU A 220 -8.81 -18.32 23.03
C LEU A 220 -8.83 -17.68 21.64
N ALA A 221 -7.67 -17.50 21.00
CA ALA A 221 -7.59 -16.94 19.65
C ALA A 221 -8.26 -17.85 18.63
N LYS A 222 -8.03 -19.17 18.70
CA LYS A 222 -8.72 -20.16 17.87
C LYS A 222 -10.24 -20.02 17.98
N ARG A 223 -10.76 -19.98 19.21
CA ARG A 223 -12.20 -19.92 19.47
C ARG A 223 -12.83 -18.67 18.86
N THR A 224 -12.25 -17.49 19.06
CA THR A 224 -12.83 -16.23 18.54
C THR A 224 -12.60 -16.08 17.03
N PHE A 225 -11.44 -16.51 16.52
CA PHE A 225 -11.14 -16.46 15.09
C PHE A 225 -12.08 -17.38 14.30
N THR A 226 -12.28 -18.62 14.73
CA THR A 226 -13.20 -19.53 14.01
C THR A 226 -14.67 -19.13 14.19
N LYS A 227 -14.99 -18.32 15.22
CA LYS A 227 -16.34 -17.78 15.44
C LYS A 227 -16.62 -16.59 14.53
N GLY A 228 -15.66 -15.71 14.29
CA GLY A 228 -15.90 -14.44 13.58
C GLY A 228 -14.68 -13.73 13.01
N GLY A 229 -13.52 -14.37 12.92
CA GLY A 229 -12.31 -13.78 12.34
C GLY A 229 -11.69 -12.67 13.19
N TYR A 230 -12.06 -12.59 14.47
CA TYR A 230 -11.52 -11.62 15.44
C TYR A 230 -10.85 -12.32 16.62
N TYR A 231 -9.84 -11.69 17.21
CA TYR A 231 -9.08 -12.23 18.34
C TYR A 231 -8.21 -11.16 18.98
N THR A 232 -7.63 -11.47 20.14
CA THR A 232 -6.58 -10.66 20.74
C THR A 232 -5.30 -11.45 20.88
N ILE A 233 -4.18 -10.74 20.83
CA ILE A 233 -2.85 -11.30 21.08
C ILE A 233 -2.00 -10.27 21.82
N ARG A 234 -1.04 -10.74 22.63
CA ARG A 234 -0.07 -9.90 23.34
C ARG A 234 1.32 -10.17 22.77
N PRO A 235 1.74 -9.47 21.69
CA PRO A 235 3.04 -9.73 21.08
C PRO A 235 4.20 -9.32 21.98
N LEU A 236 3.99 -8.32 22.84
CA LEU A 236 4.99 -7.80 23.77
C LEU A 236 4.36 -7.51 25.14
N PRO A 237 5.15 -7.50 26.22
CA PRO A 237 4.69 -7.05 27.53
C PRO A 237 4.07 -5.64 27.48
N GLY A 238 2.88 -5.48 28.06
CA GLY A 238 2.15 -4.22 28.08
C GLY A 238 1.52 -3.80 26.75
N LEU A 239 1.56 -4.64 25.71
CA LEU A 239 0.90 -4.40 24.42
C LEU A 239 -0.11 -5.49 24.12
N ARG A 240 -1.38 -5.09 23.90
CA ARG A 240 -2.44 -5.94 23.37
C ARG A 240 -2.80 -5.47 21.96
N VAL A 241 -2.80 -6.40 21.01
CA VAL A 241 -3.37 -6.17 19.69
C VAL A 241 -4.78 -6.74 19.67
N ILE A 242 -5.76 -5.91 19.33
CA ILE A 242 -7.14 -6.34 19.09
C ILE A 242 -7.34 -6.38 17.58
N VAL A 243 -7.38 -7.59 17.05
CA VAL A 243 -7.71 -7.84 15.65
C VAL A 243 -9.20 -8.08 15.56
N TYR A 244 -9.89 -7.23 14.80
CA TYR A 244 -11.33 -7.35 14.60
C TYR A 244 -11.63 -7.51 13.11
N ASN A 245 -12.75 -8.16 12.80
CA ASN A 245 -13.20 -8.43 11.46
C ASN A 245 -14.15 -7.32 10.99
N SER A 246 -13.62 -6.40 10.18
CA SER A 246 -14.36 -5.29 9.58
C SER A 246 -15.42 -5.72 8.56
N MET A 247 -15.43 -6.98 8.12
CA MET A 247 -16.43 -7.48 7.18
C MET A 247 -17.86 -7.38 7.71
N TYR A 248 -18.04 -7.44 9.02
CA TYR A 248 -19.35 -7.25 9.63
C TYR A 248 -19.85 -5.80 9.57
N TYR A 249 -18.95 -4.85 9.30
CA TYR A 249 -19.25 -3.42 9.30
C TYR A 249 -19.35 -2.85 7.88
N THR A 250 -18.78 -3.52 6.87
CA THR A 250 -18.75 -2.98 5.51
C THR A 250 -20.13 -2.82 4.86
N VAL A 251 -20.29 -1.80 4.02
CA VAL A 251 -21.49 -1.61 3.19
C VAL A 251 -21.56 -2.64 2.05
N LYS A 252 -20.44 -3.31 1.73
CA LYS A 252 -20.29 -4.25 0.60
C LYS A 252 -20.57 -5.71 0.98
N LEU A 253 -20.99 -5.97 2.22
CA LEU A 253 -21.23 -7.33 2.73
C LEU A 253 -22.20 -8.07 1.80
N LYS A 254 -21.84 -9.30 1.42
CA LYS A 254 -22.72 -10.22 0.68
C LYS A 254 -23.15 -11.37 1.55
N ARG A 255 -24.37 -11.88 1.37
CA ARG A 255 -24.85 -13.11 2.03
C ARG A 255 -25.55 -14.03 1.04
N TRP A 256 -25.53 -15.32 1.37
CA TRP A 256 -26.24 -16.32 0.60
C TRP A 256 -27.76 -16.17 0.79
N ASN A 257 -28.48 -16.02 -0.32
CA ASN A 257 -29.92 -16.12 -0.35
C ASN A 257 -30.32 -17.50 -0.88
N PRO A 258 -30.74 -18.44 0.00
CA PRO A 258 -31.07 -19.80 -0.41
C PRO A 258 -32.34 -19.89 -1.27
N LEU A 259 -33.24 -18.90 -1.19
CA LEU A 259 -34.48 -18.88 -1.98
C LEU A 259 -34.20 -18.55 -3.45
N LEU A 260 -33.24 -17.67 -3.68
CA LEU A 260 -32.85 -17.22 -5.02
C LEU A 260 -31.61 -17.93 -5.56
N ASN A 261 -30.94 -18.73 -4.73
CA ASN A 261 -29.69 -19.41 -5.05
C ASN A 261 -28.60 -18.43 -5.57
N VAL A 262 -28.52 -17.24 -4.95
CA VAL A 262 -27.54 -16.19 -5.29
C VAL A 262 -26.95 -15.56 -4.03
N TYR A 263 -25.77 -14.95 -4.18
CA TYR A 263 -25.21 -14.07 -3.17
C TYR A 263 -25.66 -12.63 -3.42
N GLU A 264 -26.36 -12.04 -2.46
CA GLU A 264 -26.89 -10.68 -2.57
C GLU A 264 -26.19 -9.72 -1.61
N SER A 265 -26.16 -8.45 -1.98
CA SER A 265 -25.61 -7.38 -1.14
C SER A 265 -26.54 -7.10 0.04
N VAL A 266 -26.01 -7.24 1.25
CA VAL A 266 -26.71 -6.96 2.51
C VAL A 266 -26.33 -5.56 2.98
N GLY A 267 -27.08 -4.59 2.44
CA GLY A 267 -26.93 -3.17 2.78
C GLY A 267 -27.15 -2.88 4.27
N CYS A 268 -26.87 -1.64 4.65
CA CYS A 268 -26.84 -1.22 6.05
C CYS A 268 -28.17 -1.32 6.80
N GLY A 269 -29.28 -1.15 6.09
CA GLY A 269 -30.65 -1.24 6.62
C GLY A 269 -31.32 -2.60 6.42
N HIS A 270 -30.59 -3.62 5.98
CA HIS A 270 -31.18 -4.95 5.78
C HIS A 270 -31.62 -5.56 7.12
N SER A 271 -32.88 -6.02 7.20
CA SER A 271 -33.52 -6.49 8.45
C SER A 271 -32.74 -7.58 9.19
N ASN A 272 -32.07 -8.47 8.45
CA ASN A 272 -31.23 -9.55 9.00
C ASN A 272 -29.81 -9.12 9.42
N ARG A 273 -29.53 -7.82 9.53
CA ARG A 273 -28.21 -7.30 9.95
C ARG A 273 -28.28 -6.78 11.40
N PRO A 274 -27.76 -7.52 12.40
CA PRO A 274 -27.84 -7.13 13.81
C PRO A 274 -27.14 -5.79 14.11
N ASP A 275 -27.51 -5.17 15.24
CA ASP A 275 -26.87 -3.94 15.74
C ASP A 275 -25.39 -4.13 16.08
N ASP A 276 -25.03 -5.32 16.56
CA ASP A 276 -23.67 -5.74 16.84
C ASP A 276 -23.46 -7.20 16.39
N PRO A 277 -23.12 -7.45 15.11
CA PRO A 277 -22.90 -8.78 14.57
C PRO A 277 -21.88 -9.55 15.40
N LEU A 278 -22.26 -10.76 15.83
CA LEU A 278 -21.47 -11.63 16.71
C LEU A 278 -21.05 -11.01 18.06
N LYS A 279 -21.68 -9.90 18.46
CA LYS A 279 -21.34 -9.11 19.64
C LYS A 279 -19.90 -8.60 19.62
N GLN A 280 -19.35 -8.33 18.43
CA GLN A 280 -17.95 -7.99 18.24
C GLN A 280 -17.59 -6.62 18.84
N LEU A 281 -18.44 -5.59 18.73
CA LEU A 281 -18.16 -4.29 19.35
C LEU A 281 -18.25 -4.38 20.87
N SER A 282 -19.22 -5.11 21.39
CA SER A 282 -19.35 -5.39 22.82
C SER A 282 -18.13 -6.17 23.34
N TRP A 283 -17.70 -7.19 22.62
CA TRP A 283 -16.47 -7.93 22.91
C TRP A 283 -15.23 -7.03 22.87
N MET A 284 -15.12 -6.14 21.87
CA MET A 284 -14.03 -5.17 21.77
C MET A 284 -13.99 -4.24 22.99
N GLN A 285 -15.15 -3.73 23.42
CA GLN A 285 -15.28 -2.93 24.64
C GLN A 285 -14.77 -3.68 25.88
N GLU A 286 -15.12 -4.96 26.03
CA GLU A 286 -14.60 -5.80 27.12
C GLU A 286 -13.07 -5.94 27.05
N GLN A 287 -12.50 -6.13 25.86
CA GLN A 287 -11.05 -6.24 25.69
C GLN A 287 -10.33 -4.93 25.99
N LEU A 288 -10.89 -3.80 25.59
CA LEU A 288 -10.37 -2.46 25.88
C LEU A 288 -10.44 -2.15 27.38
N SER A 289 -11.56 -2.48 28.04
CA SER A 289 -11.71 -2.31 29.50
C SER A 289 -10.71 -3.16 30.27
N ARG A 290 -10.43 -4.39 29.83
CA ARG A 290 -9.39 -5.24 30.43
C ARG A 290 -8.00 -4.65 30.22
N ALA A 291 -7.67 -4.21 29.01
CA ALA A 291 -6.38 -3.59 28.73
C ALA A 291 -6.15 -2.35 29.61
N GLU A 292 -7.15 -1.47 29.75
CA GLU A 292 -7.10 -0.31 30.64
C GLU A 292 -6.85 -0.71 32.10
N LYS A 293 -7.57 -1.72 32.60
CA LYS A 293 -7.37 -2.25 33.96
C LYS A 293 -5.98 -2.87 34.17
N ASP A 294 -5.48 -3.56 33.15
CA ASP A 294 -4.19 -4.26 33.17
C ASP A 294 -3.01 -3.29 32.90
N GLY A 295 -3.27 -2.00 32.65
CA GLY A 295 -2.24 -1.02 32.30
C GLY A 295 -1.61 -1.23 30.91
N GLU A 296 -2.25 -2.04 30.06
CA GLU A 296 -1.79 -2.33 28.71
C GLU A 296 -2.17 -1.21 27.73
N LYS A 297 -1.34 -1.04 26.70
CA LYS A 297 -1.67 -0.24 25.53
C LYS A 297 -2.22 -1.11 24.42
N VAL A 298 -3.04 -0.51 23.57
CA VAL A 298 -3.80 -1.22 22.54
C VAL A 298 -3.46 -0.72 21.14
N TYR A 299 -3.12 -1.67 20.27
CA TYR A 299 -3.20 -1.50 18.82
C TYR A 299 -4.50 -2.12 18.31
N LEU A 300 -5.27 -1.33 17.56
CA LEU A 300 -6.42 -1.84 16.80
C LEU A 300 -5.96 -2.23 15.40
N MET A 301 -6.47 -3.35 14.91
CA MET A 301 -6.08 -3.86 13.60
C MET A 301 -7.28 -4.48 12.90
N SER A 302 -7.47 -4.13 11.63
CA SER A 302 -8.46 -4.75 10.75
C SER A 302 -8.05 -4.58 9.30
N HIS A 303 -8.90 -5.00 8.37
CA HIS A 303 -8.66 -4.81 6.95
C HIS A 303 -9.31 -3.53 6.42
N ILE A 304 -10.65 -3.49 6.37
CA ILE A 304 -11.40 -2.35 5.83
C ILE A 304 -11.42 -1.22 6.86
N SER A 305 -10.83 -0.08 6.50
CA SER A 305 -10.76 1.07 7.37
C SER A 305 -12.12 1.71 7.68
N PRO A 306 -12.32 2.26 8.89
CA PRO A 306 -13.48 3.08 9.21
C PRO A 306 -13.48 4.39 8.40
N GLY A 307 -14.66 4.85 8.01
CA GLY A 307 -14.85 6.09 7.25
C GLY A 307 -15.11 5.86 5.76
N ALA A 308 -14.76 6.84 4.92
CA ALA A 308 -15.04 6.83 3.49
C ALA A 308 -13.83 6.43 2.63
N LYS A 309 -14.13 5.73 1.52
CA LYS A 309 -13.24 5.40 0.39
C LYS A 309 -13.88 5.91 -0.89
N GLU A 310 -13.15 6.71 -1.66
CA GLU A 310 -13.55 7.12 -3.02
C GLU A 310 -15.01 7.64 -3.09
N ARG A 311 -15.38 8.52 -2.15
CA ARG A 311 -16.72 9.15 -2.00
C ARG A 311 -17.85 8.24 -1.48
N ASN A 312 -17.57 6.98 -1.15
CA ASN A 312 -18.53 6.05 -0.54
C ASN A 312 -18.14 5.70 0.89
N TYR A 313 -19.12 5.43 1.75
CA TYR A 313 -18.85 4.85 3.07
C TYR A 313 -18.28 3.43 2.92
N ASN A 314 -17.19 3.13 3.61
CA ASN A 314 -16.74 1.75 3.73
C ASN A 314 -17.61 0.99 4.70
N TRP A 315 -17.95 1.59 5.84
CA TRP A 315 -18.74 0.99 6.90
C TRP A 315 -20.14 1.57 6.94
N CYS A 316 -21.10 0.77 7.42
CA CYS A 316 -22.42 1.31 7.72
C CYS A 316 -22.33 2.35 8.86
N PRO A 317 -23.01 3.50 8.74
CA PRO A 317 -22.88 4.61 9.70
C PRO A 317 -23.05 4.20 11.17
N ARG A 318 -24.04 3.37 11.48
CA ARG A 318 -24.29 2.88 12.86
C ARG A 318 -23.10 2.13 13.49
N PHE A 319 -22.30 1.41 12.70
CA PHE A 319 -21.11 0.73 13.23
C PHE A 319 -19.96 1.72 13.42
N LEU A 320 -19.83 2.70 12.53
CA LEU A 320 -18.85 3.77 12.65
C LEU A 320 -19.11 4.59 13.92
N GLU A 321 -20.35 5.00 14.16
CA GLU A 321 -20.76 5.74 15.37
C GLU A 321 -20.46 4.95 16.66
N ALA A 322 -20.79 3.66 16.68
CA ALA A 322 -20.50 2.81 17.82
C ALA A 322 -18.98 2.61 18.03
N PHE A 323 -18.21 2.48 16.95
CA PHE A 323 -16.75 2.38 17.01
C PHE A 323 -16.11 3.69 17.50
N GLU A 324 -16.54 4.84 17.00
CA GLU A 324 -16.10 6.16 17.47
C GLU A 324 -16.39 6.36 18.97
N THR A 325 -17.50 5.83 19.46
CA THR A 325 -17.83 5.85 20.90
C THR A 325 -16.78 5.09 21.72
N LEU A 326 -16.30 3.94 21.21
CA LEU A 326 -15.19 3.20 21.84
C LEU A 326 -13.88 3.97 21.77
N LEU A 327 -13.54 4.57 20.62
CA LEU A 327 -12.33 5.39 20.49
C LEU A 327 -12.32 6.55 21.49
N LYS A 328 -13.45 7.25 21.64
CA LYS A 328 -13.60 8.35 22.60
C LYS A 328 -13.42 7.88 24.04
N ARG A 329 -14.05 6.76 24.43
CA ARG A 329 -13.95 6.22 25.79
C ARG A 329 -12.53 5.73 26.13
N TYR A 330 -11.83 5.13 25.19
CA TYR A 330 -10.54 4.47 25.42
C TYR A 330 -9.35 5.20 24.79
N LYS A 331 -9.45 6.52 24.56
CA LYS A 331 -8.42 7.33 23.90
C LYS A 331 -7.03 7.31 24.55
N SER A 332 -6.94 7.04 25.86
CA SER A 332 -5.67 6.90 26.59
C SER A 332 -5.07 5.48 26.51
N THR A 333 -5.88 4.51 26.10
CA THR A 333 -5.53 3.07 26.03
C THR A 333 -5.17 2.67 24.60
N ILE A 334 -5.92 3.18 23.61
CA ILE A 334 -5.66 2.93 22.19
C ILE A 334 -4.59 3.90 21.69
N VAL A 335 -3.48 3.36 21.19
CA VAL A 335 -2.30 4.15 20.79
C VAL A 335 -1.94 4.00 19.30
N ALA A 336 -2.55 3.07 18.58
CA ALA A 336 -2.42 2.96 17.13
C ALA A 336 -3.59 2.18 16.49
N GLN A 337 -3.84 2.44 15.20
CA GLN A 337 -4.78 1.68 14.38
C GLN A 337 -4.21 1.40 12.98
N PHE A 338 -4.34 0.16 12.47
CA PHE A 338 -3.75 -0.29 11.21
C PHE A 338 -4.78 -0.95 10.27
N TYR A 339 -4.80 -0.53 9.00
CA TYR A 339 -5.78 -0.95 7.98
C TYR A 339 -5.19 -1.13 6.56
N GLY A 340 -5.91 -1.85 5.70
CA GLY A 340 -5.61 -2.05 4.27
C GLY A 340 -6.74 -1.59 3.35
N ASP A 341 -7.08 -2.41 2.35
CA ASP A 341 -8.20 -2.31 1.38
C ASP A 341 -8.06 -1.18 0.34
N HIS A 342 -7.54 0.00 0.71
CA HIS A 342 -7.64 1.18 -0.17
C HIS A 342 -6.65 1.16 -1.35
N ASN A 343 -5.61 0.33 -1.28
CA ASN A 343 -4.45 0.40 -2.19
C ASN A 343 -3.81 1.80 -2.26
N ARG A 344 -3.93 2.59 -1.19
CA ARG A 344 -3.37 3.94 -1.02
C ARG A 344 -2.83 4.15 0.39
N ASN A 345 -1.80 4.98 0.50
CA ASN A 345 -1.20 5.37 1.78
C ASN A 345 -1.99 6.53 2.36
N GLU A 346 -3.01 6.22 3.15
CA GLU A 346 -3.96 7.22 3.65
C GLU A 346 -3.97 7.27 5.18
N LEU A 347 -4.45 8.39 5.71
CA LEU A 347 -4.79 8.53 7.11
C LEU A 347 -6.16 9.17 7.31
N ARG A 348 -6.75 8.93 8.50
CA ARG A 348 -7.97 9.57 8.98
C ARG A 348 -7.80 9.97 10.44
N VAL A 349 -8.10 11.21 10.77
CA VAL A 349 -8.05 11.74 12.15
C VAL A 349 -9.44 11.68 12.76
N PHE A 350 -9.53 11.15 13.98
CA PHE A 350 -10.77 11.07 14.76
C PHE A 350 -10.78 12.16 15.81
N TYR A 351 -11.94 12.78 16.00
CA TYR A 351 -12.14 13.88 16.96
C TYR A 351 -13.18 13.49 18.02
N ASP A 352 -13.01 14.01 19.24
CA ASP A 352 -14.05 13.92 20.26
C ASP A 352 -15.11 15.03 20.12
N SER A 353 -16.08 15.06 21.03
CA SER A 353 -17.19 16.04 21.01
C SER A 353 -16.73 17.49 21.19
N SER A 354 -15.50 17.71 21.68
CA SER A 354 -14.89 19.03 21.85
C SER A 354 -14.01 19.40 20.66
N ASN A 355 -14.02 18.60 19.59
CA ASN A 355 -13.19 18.75 18.40
C ASN A 355 -11.68 18.59 18.69
N GLU A 356 -11.32 17.86 19.73
CA GLU A 356 -9.93 17.49 20.00
C GLU A 356 -9.56 16.21 19.23
N PRO A 357 -8.41 16.15 18.55
CA PRO A 357 -7.97 14.94 17.85
C PRO A 357 -7.56 13.87 18.86
N ILE A 358 -8.18 12.69 18.78
CA ILE A 358 -8.02 11.61 19.77
C ILE A 358 -7.41 10.34 19.21
N SER A 359 -7.44 10.14 17.89
CA SER A 359 -6.88 8.94 17.28
C SER A 359 -6.61 9.13 15.79
N VAL A 360 -5.78 8.26 15.22
CA VAL A 360 -5.50 8.24 13.78
C VAL A 360 -5.59 6.81 13.26
N SER A 361 -6.34 6.64 12.18
CA SER A 361 -6.33 5.41 11.38
C SER A 361 -5.31 5.55 10.26
N PHE A 362 -4.38 4.61 10.19
CA PHE A 362 -3.42 4.53 9.08
C PHE A 362 -3.82 3.40 8.14
N ILE A 363 -3.70 3.67 6.84
CA ILE A 363 -4.04 2.74 5.78
C ILE A 363 -2.81 2.52 4.92
N LEU A 364 -2.37 1.26 4.78
CA LEU A 364 -1.24 0.89 3.95
C LEU A 364 -1.74 0.47 2.55
N PRO A 365 -1.10 0.91 1.45
CA PRO A 365 -1.49 0.47 0.11
C PRO A 365 -1.32 -1.03 -0.12
N GLY A 366 -0.26 -1.60 0.47
CA GLY A 366 0.08 -3.01 0.36
C GLY A 366 0.90 -3.36 -0.88
N LEU A 367 0.93 -4.64 -1.22
CA LEU A 367 1.82 -5.19 -2.25
C LEU A 367 1.24 -5.10 -3.66
N THR A 368 -0.09 -5.15 -3.80
CA THR A 368 -0.70 -5.29 -5.12
C THR A 368 -0.57 -4.03 -6.00
N PRO A 369 -0.08 -4.15 -7.25
CA PRO A 369 -0.11 -3.08 -8.24
C PRO A 369 -1.37 -3.13 -9.13
N ARG A 370 -2.41 -3.84 -8.67
CA ARG A 370 -3.63 -4.18 -9.42
C ARG A 370 -4.34 -2.99 -10.08
N ARG A 371 -4.35 -1.81 -9.47
CA ARG A 371 -5.09 -0.68 -10.02
C ARG A 371 -4.25 0.01 -11.09
N PRO A 372 -4.66 0.01 -12.37
CA PRO A 372 -3.85 0.60 -13.42
C PRO A 372 -3.86 2.13 -13.37
N THR A 373 -4.92 2.75 -12.83
CA THR A 373 -5.19 4.20 -12.95
C THR A 373 -4.37 5.07 -11.98
N LEU A 374 -4.67 6.38 -11.95
CA LEU A 374 -4.24 7.31 -10.88
C LEU A 374 -4.67 6.87 -9.46
N GLU A 375 -5.40 5.75 -9.35
CA GLU A 375 -5.77 5.10 -8.10
C GLU A 375 -4.84 3.96 -7.69
N GLY A 376 -3.87 3.58 -8.53
CA GLY A 376 -2.87 2.59 -8.19
C GLY A 376 -1.71 3.14 -7.37
N SER A 377 -1.08 2.25 -6.63
CA SER A 377 0.19 2.50 -5.94
C SER A 377 1.25 1.51 -6.43
N ASN A 378 2.52 1.95 -6.35
CA ASN A 378 3.60 0.98 -6.38
C ASN A 378 3.47 0.04 -5.17
N PRO A 379 3.95 -1.21 -5.24
CA PRO A 379 4.02 -2.10 -4.09
C PRO A 379 4.76 -1.46 -2.91
N VAL A 380 4.20 -1.57 -1.70
CA VAL A 380 4.75 -1.00 -0.46
C VAL A 380 4.71 -1.99 0.68
N PHE A 381 5.78 -2.00 1.48
CA PHE A 381 5.71 -2.41 2.89
C PHE A 381 6.23 -1.32 3.80
N ARG A 382 5.89 -1.40 5.08
CA ARG A 382 6.24 -0.38 6.08
C ARG A 382 6.98 -1.00 7.26
N GLN A 383 8.05 -0.35 7.67
CA GLN A 383 8.64 -0.53 9.00
C GLN A 383 8.03 0.50 9.94
N VAL A 384 7.48 0.04 11.06
CA VAL A 384 6.84 0.87 12.08
C VAL A 384 7.77 0.98 13.29
N PHE A 385 8.13 2.19 13.67
CA PHE A 385 8.91 2.48 14.87
C PHE A 385 7.98 2.84 16.01
N PHE A 386 8.23 2.29 17.20
CA PHE A 386 7.45 2.55 18.39
C PHE A 386 8.34 2.62 19.63
N ASP A 387 7.87 3.35 20.65
CA ASP A 387 8.54 3.42 21.94
C ASP A 387 8.22 2.16 22.76
N SER A 388 9.24 1.45 23.19
CA SER A 388 9.13 0.15 23.86
C SER A 388 8.51 0.27 25.26
N SER A 389 8.50 1.46 25.87
CA SER A 389 7.89 1.69 27.18
C SER A 389 6.41 2.05 27.05
N THR A 390 6.12 3.12 26.29
CA THR A 390 4.78 3.69 26.12
C THR A 390 3.95 3.02 25.05
N LYS A 391 4.58 2.21 24.18
CA LYS A 391 4.00 1.58 22.98
C LYS A 391 3.45 2.59 21.96
N ALA A 392 3.71 3.89 22.14
CA ALA A 392 3.29 4.92 21.20
C ALA A 392 4.10 4.82 19.90
N LEU A 393 3.47 5.21 18.79
CA LEU A 393 4.16 5.29 17.50
C LEU A 393 5.20 6.40 17.53
N VAL A 394 6.35 6.14 16.93
CA VAL A 394 7.48 7.07 16.84
C VAL A 394 7.65 7.57 15.41
N ASP A 395 7.61 6.67 14.42
CA ASP A 395 7.66 7.03 13.01
C ASP A 395 7.30 5.84 12.11
N PHE A 396 7.18 6.09 10.80
CA PHE A 396 7.13 5.05 9.77
C PHE A 396 8.25 5.24 8.74
N LYS A 397 8.74 4.12 8.22
CA LYS A 397 9.57 4.09 7.02
C LYS A 397 8.94 3.19 5.98
N ASP A 398 8.55 3.79 4.87
CA ASP A 398 7.96 3.10 3.74
C ASP A 398 9.07 2.62 2.80
N TYR A 399 8.92 1.40 2.32
CA TYR A 399 9.76 0.82 1.28
C TYR A 399 8.89 0.57 0.07
N VAL A 400 9.25 1.17 -1.05
CA VAL A 400 8.48 1.16 -2.30
C VAL A 400 9.22 0.37 -3.36
N PHE A 401 8.51 -0.50 -4.06
CA PHE A 401 9.03 -1.20 -5.23
C PHE A 401 8.65 -0.43 -6.50
N PRO A 402 9.60 0.21 -7.21
CA PRO A 402 9.30 0.93 -8.45
C PRO A 402 9.05 -0.07 -9.59
N LEU A 403 7.84 -0.62 -9.66
CA LEU A 403 7.52 -1.80 -10.48
C LEU A 403 7.85 -1.61 -11.96
N GLN A 404 7.53 -0.44 -12.51
CA GLN A 404 7.81 -0.14 -13.91
C GLN A 404 9.31 -0.06 -14.20
N GLU A 405 10.09 0.52 -13.30
CA GLU A 405 11.55 0.57 -13.42
C GLU A 405 12.15 -0.83 -13.33
N ALA A 406 11.64 -1.66 -12.41
CA ALA A 406 12.04 -3.05 -12.26
C ALA A 406 11.75 -3.86 -13.52
N ASN A 407 10.55 -3.74 -14.09
CA ASN A 407 10.16 -4.43 -15.33
C ASN A 407 11.01 -3.97 -16.52
N PHE A 408 11.21 -2.67 -16.69
CA PHE A 408 12.04 -2.12 -17.77
C PHE A 408 13.49 -2.59 -17.70
N LYS A 409 14.05 -2.72 -16.49
CA LYS A 409 15.40 -3.27 -16.28
C LYS A 409 15.44 -4.79 -16.47
N SER A 410 14.43 -5.51 -15.99
CA SER A 410 14.33 -6.97 -16.10
C SER A 410 14.24 -7.43 -17.56
N ALA A 411 13.49 -6.71 -18.40
CA ALA A 411 13.40 -6.95 -19.83
C ALA A 411 14.76 -6.88 -20.58
N ARG A 412 15.81 -6.31 -19.95
CA ARG A 412 17.17 -6.22 -20.49
C ARG A 412 18.17 -7.19 -19.85
N GLY A 413 17.69 -8.22 -19.18
CA GLY A 413 18.54 -9.23 -18.53
C GLY A 413 19.14 -8.77 -17.20
N ASN A 414 18.73 -7.61 -16.65
CA ASN A 414 19.11 -7.22 -15.31
C ASN A 414 18.14 -7.83 -14.29
N HIS A 415 18.49 -9.04 -13.82
CA HIS A 415 17.73 -9.78 -12.83
C HIS A 415 18.16 -9.47 -11.39
N LYS A 416 18.69 -8.27 -11.09
CA LYS A 416 19.00 -7.91 -9.70
C LYS A 416 17.71 -7.81 -8.90
N ASP A 417 17.58 -8.64 -7.87
CA ASP A 417 16.34 -8.86 -7.11
C ASP A 417 15.97 -7.75 -6.10
N ASP A 418 16.79 -6.70 -5.96
CA ASP A 418 16.58 -5.61 -4.98
C ASP A 418 16.33 -4.26 -5.67
N PHE A 419 15.07 -4.03 -6.06
CA PHE A 419 14.60 -2.71 -6.53
C PHE A 419 13.97 -1.87 -5.41
N TRP A 420 13.81 -2.40 -4.20
CA TRP A 420 13.10 -1.72 -3.12
C TRP A 420 13.85 -0.46 -2.67
N LYS A 421 13.14 0.67 -2.71
CA LYS A 421 13.65 1.99 -2.31
C LYS A 421 13.02 2.42 -0.99
N ALA A 422 13.86 2.80 -0.03
CA ALA A 422 13.39 3.43 1.19
C ALA A 422 12.97 4.88 0.90
N LEU A 423 11.77 5.25 1.32
CA LEU A 423 11.35 6.64 1.40
C LEU A 423 11.92 7.30 2.67
N PRO A 424 11.97 8.64 2.73
CA PRO A 424 12.23 9.34 3.97
C PRO A 424 11.20 8.96 5.05
N LEU A 425 11.60 9.17 6.30
CA LEU A 425 10.72 8.93 7.45
C LEU A 425 9.41 9.73 7.32
N TYR A 426 8.32 9.19 7.87
CA TYR A 426 6.99 9.79 7.75
C TYR A 426 6.95 11.21 8.29
N THR A 427 7.58 11.42 9.45
CA THR A 427 7.66 12.74 10.09
C THR A 427 8.51 13.74 9.28
N ASP A 428 9.68 13.32 8.78
CA ASP A 428 10.58 14.18 8.00
C ASP A 428 9.96 14.60 6.66
N ASP A 429 9.27 13.67 6.00
CA ASP A 429 8.69 13.86 4.67
C ASP A 429 7.45 14.76 4.71
N LEU A 430 6.58 14.56 5.71
CA LEU A 430 5.34 15.32 5.89
C LEU A 430 5.48 16.48 6.89
N LYS A 431 6.69 16.78 7.35
CA LYS A 431 7.01 17.89 8.29
C LYS A 431 6.18 17.82 9.57
N LEU A 432 6.01 16.61 10.11
CA LEU A 432 5.31 16.37 11.37
C LEU A 432 6.26 16.57 12.55
N ASP A 433 5.75 17.15 13.64
CA ASP A 433 6.49 17.29 14.89
C ASP A 433 6.65 15.92 15.58
N ASP A 434 5.61 15.09 15.53
CA ASP A 434 5.55 13.72 16.05
C ASP A 434 4.42 12.90 15.38
N MET A 435 4.19 11.68 15.87
CA MET A 435 3.11 10.79 15.39
C MET A 435 1.80 10.92 16.19
N THR A 436 1.59 12.02 16.92
CA THR A 436 0.37 12.22 17.72
C THR A 436 -0.83 12.62 16.85
N PRO A 437 -2.08 12.34 17.30
CA PRO A 437 -3.28 12.82 16.60
C PRO A 437 -3.27 14.33 16.32
N SER A 438 -2.73 15.14 17.23
CA SER A 438 -2.61 16.60 17.07
C SER A 438 -1.71 16.99 15.90
N SER A 439 -0.56 16.34 15.74
CA SER A 439 0.34 16.57 14.59
C SER A 439 -0.34 16.21 13.26
N PHE A 440 -1.09 15.12 13.22
CA PHE A 440 -1.85 14.74 12.02
C PHE A 440 -3.04 15.65 11.73
N ALA A 441 -3.74 16.16 12.76
CA ALA A 441 -4.78 17.16 12.59
C ALA A 441 -4.20 18.45 11.98
N LYS A 442 -3.05 18.91 12.49
CA LYS A 442 -2.31 20.06 11.97
C LYS A 442 -1.90 19.86 10.50
N LEU A 443 -1.38 18.68 10.14
CA LEU A 443 -1.08 18.32 8.75
C LEU A 443 -2.31 18.47 7.85
N VAL A 444 -3.44 17.90 8.25
CA VAL A 444 -4.68 17.96 7.46
C VAL A 444 -5.16 19.40 7.30
N HIS A 445 -5.05 20.23 8.33
CA HIS A 445 -5.37 21.66 8.23
C HIS A 445 -4.43 22.41 7.27
N GLN A 446 -3.12 22.09 7.29
CA GLN A 446 -2.13 22.73 6.42
C GLN A 446 -2.35 22.45 4.93
N PHE A 447 -3.04 21.37 4.56
CA PHE A 447 -3.36 21.10 3.15
C PHE A 447 -4.21 22.19 2.49
N ASN A 448 -4.96 22.99 3.26
CA ASN A 448 -5.77 24.08 2.72
C ASN A 448 -4.92 25.23 2.16
N ASP A 449 -3.75 25.48 2.74
CA ASP A 449 -2.93 26.66 2.45
C ASP A 449 -1.51 26.29 1.95
N ASN A 450 -1.13 25.02 2.00
CA ASN A 450 0.18 24.52 1.57
C ASN A 450 0.03 23.42 0.50
N PHE A 451 -0.06 23.84 -0.76
CA PHE A 451 -0.20 22.93 -1.90
C PHE A 451 1.01 21.99 -2.08
N GLU A 452 2.23 22.44 -1.78
CA GLU A 452 3.43 21.59 -1.89
C GLU A 452 3.35 20.40 -0.93
N LEU A 453 2.92 20.65 0.32
CA LEU A 453 2.73 19.61 1.31
C LEU A 453 1.60 18.64 0.92
N LEU A 454 0.49 19.17 0.39
CA LEU A 454 -0.60 18.34 -0.15
C LEU A 454 -0.12 17.48 -1.33
N ALA A 455 0.63 18.06 -2.27
CA ALA A 455 1.19 17.34 -3.41
C ALA A 455 2.17 16.25 -2.97
N ASN A 456 3.03 16.51 -1.97
CA ASN A 456 3.91 15.49 -1.42
C ASN A 456 3.12 14.35 -0.76
N TYR A 457 2.10 14.68 0.03
CA TYR A 457 1.20 13.69 0.60
C TYR A 457 0.51 12.84 -0.48
N ILE A 458 -0.03 13.45 -1.55
CA ILE A 458 -0.66 12.75 -2.68
C ILE A 458 0.34 11.81 -3.39
N ASN A 459 1.56 12.27 -3.65
CA ASN A 459 2.60 11.42 -4.23
C ASN A 459 2.90 10.22 -3.34
N ARG A 460 2.90 10.42 -2.02
CA ARG A 460 3.05 9.32 -1.06
C ARG A 460 1.84 8.39 -1.04
N GLN A 461 0.62 8.90 -1.21
CA GLN A 461 -0.61 8.09 -1.30
C GLN A 461 -0.49 7.03 -2.39
N THR A 462 0.08 7.40 -3.55
CA THR A 462 0.28 6.50 -4.70
C THR A 462 1.65 5.81 -4.67
N ALA A 463 2.41 5.92 -3.57
CA ALA A 463 3.77 5.41 -3.47
C ALA A 463 4.65 5.81 -4.68
N TYR A 464 4.52 7.07 -5.11
CA TYR A 464 5.21 7.63 -6.27
C TYR A 464 5.00 6.81 -7.55
N SER A 465 3.83 6.18 -7.69
CA SER A 465 3.41 5.51 -8.93
C SER A 465 3.22 6.54 -10.04
N LEU A 466 3.66 6.19 -11.26
CA LEU A 466 3.44 6.99 -12.47
C LEU A 466 2.03 6.80 -13.05
N GLY A 467 1.13 6.09 -12.36
CA GLY A 467 -0.23 5.80 -12.81
C GLY A 467 -0.29 4.82 -14.00
N ASN A 468 -1.24 5.04 -14.91
CA ASN A 468 -1.54 4.19 -16.09
C ASN A 468 -0.39 4.07 -17.12
N LEU A 469 0.69 4.83 -16.96
CA LEU A 469 1.79 4.78 -17.91
C LEU A 469 2.53 3.46 -17.71
N ASP A 470 2.38 2.49 -18.61
CA ASP A 470 3.28 1.33 -18.67
C ASP A 470 4.48 1.72 -19.55
N ALA A 471 5.65 1.88 -18.93
CA ALA A 471 6.86 2.31 -19.62
C ALA A 471 7.27 1.39 -20.78
N ILE A 472 7.00 0.08 -20.68
CA ILE A 472 7.28 -0.87 -21.78
C ILE A 472 6.29 -0.61 -22.91
N GLU A 473 5.00 -0.51 -22.62
CA GLU A 473 3.97 -0.23 -23.63
C GLU A 473 4.20 1.09 -24.35
N PHE A 474 4.50 2.16 -23.60
CA PHE A 474 4.78 3.47 -24.17
C PHE A 474 6.01 3.46 -25.08
N ALA A 475 7.08 2.79 -24.67
CA ALA A 475 8.28 2.63 -25.49
C ALA A 475 7.97 1.81 -26.77
N CYS A 476 7.20 0.72 -26.64
CA CYS A 476 6.74 -0.08 -27.77
C CYS A 476 5.89 0.71 -28.77
N GLN A 477 4.93 1.51 -28.29
CA GLN A 477 4.09 2.38 -29.12
C GLN A 477 4.92 3.46 -29.83
N THR A 478 5.99 3.93 -29.18
CA THR A 478 6.90 4.93 -29.78
C THR A 478 7.80 4.31 -30.85
N ARG A 479 8.25 3.07 -30.65
CA ARG A 479 9.18 2.38 -31.56
C ARG A 479 8.49 1.72 -32.75
N TYR A 480 7.34 1.10 -32.55
CA TYR A 480 6.66 0.32 -33.59
C TYR A 480 5.36 1.01 -34.03
N LEU A 481 5.29 1.30 -35.34
CA LEU A 481 4.08 1.84 -35.97
C LEU A 481 3.03 0.75 -36.27
N ASP A 482 3.47 -0.50 -36.43
CA ASP A 482 2.57 -1.63 -36.72
C ASP A 482 1.96 -2.19 -35.44
N HIS A 483 0.63 -2.26 -35.39
CA HIS A 483 -0.12 -2.71 -34.23
C HIS A 483 0.32 -4.08 -33.72
N LYS A 484 0.53 -5.05 -34.62
CA LYS A 484 0.94 -6.41 -34.22
C LYS A 484 2.34 -6.43 -33.64
N LYS A 485 3.25 -5.59 -34.15
CA LYS A 485 4.58 -5.41 -33.57
C LYS A 485 4.51 -4.72 -32.21
N THR A 486 3.64 -3.71 -32.04
CA THR A 486 3.41 -3.07 -30.74
C THR A 486 2.88 -4.06 -29.72
N GLU A 487 1.87 -4.88 -30.06
CA GLU A 487 1.35 -5.93 -29.18
C GLU A 487 2.42 -6.96 -28.80
N LYS A 488 3.19 -7.44 -29.79
CA LYS A 488 4.30 -8.37 -29.53
C LYS A 488 5.36 -7.74 -28.62
N CYS A 489 5.70 -6.47 -28.82
CA CYS A 489 6.62 -5.74 -27.97
C CYS A 489 6.09 -5.58 -26.54
N SER A 490 4.84 -5.12 -26.38
CA SER A 490 4.20 -4.93 -25.07
C SER A 490 4.04 -6.23 -24.29
N ALA A 491 3.93 -7.37 -25.00
CA ALA A 491 3.95 -8.71 -24.41
C ALA A 491 5.36 -9.23 -24.06
N GLY A 492 6.42 -8.42 -24.27
CA GLY A 492 7.80 -8.80 -24.00
C GLY A 492 8.46 -9.66 -25.09
N ASN A 493 7.84 -9.79 -26.27
CA ASN A 493 8.36 -10.62 -27.37
C ASN A 493 9.19 -9.84 -28.41
N LEU A 494 9.27 -8.51 -28.30
CA LEU A 494 10.09 -7.64 -29.15
C LEU A 494 10.73 -6.53 -28.30
N ASP A 495 11.84 -5.96 -28.78
CA ASP A 495 12.61 -4.94 -28.06
C ASP A 495 11.88 -3.58 -28.07
N PRO A 496 11.64 -2.93 -26.90
CA PRO A 496 11.01 -1.61 -26.81
C PRO A 496 11.90 -0.41 -27.15
N ILE A 497 13.24 -0.54 -27.33
CA ILE A 497 14.14 0.61 -27.65
C ILE A 497 14.74 0.53 -29.03
#